data_AF-A0A1G0XQY4-F1
#
_entry.id   AF-A0A1G0XQY4-F1
#
_cell.length_a   1.000
_cell.length_b   1.000
_cell.length_c   1.000
_cell.angle_alpha   90.00
_cell.angle_beta   90.00
_cell.angle_gamma   90.00
#
_symmetry.space_group_name_H-M   'P 1'
#
loop_
_entity.id
_entity.type
_entity.pdbx_description
1 polymer ?
#
loop_
_entity_poly.entity_id
_entity_poly.type
_entity_poly.pdbx_seq_one_letter_code
_entity_poly.pdbx_strand_id
1 'polypeptide(L)'
;MYVHFRKRLAPVMARFNDHSTPGGGSGSANQGQLLLDATCTPADITYPTDLKLLNEALEKTEKIIDKLYEVVKGKELAKPRTYRKKARKHYLAAARSRHLVAKKRRRAVGRQLAYVRRNLNSINMLLENSKTSPLSLSRYEYKCLLVICDWPRKLERLNKCKNSPN
;
A
#
# COMPACT_ATOMS: atom_id res chain seq x y z
N MET A 1 2.95 -6.43 16.63
CA MET A 1 3.18 -7.01 15.29
C MET A 1 3.72 -6.00 14.26
N TYR A 2 2.96 -5.00 13.80
CA TYR A 2 3.40 -4.10 12.72
C TYR A 2 4.50 -3.07 13.09
N VAL A 3 4.64 -2.72 14.37
CA VAL A 3 5.68 -1.79 14.84
C VAL A 3 7.08 -2.42 14.73
N HIS A 4 7.18 -3.73 14.89
CA HIS A 4 8.43 -4.48 14.78
C HIS A 4 8.84 -4.67 13.31
N PHE A 5 7.86 -4.86 12.43
CA PHE A 5 8.08 -4.92 10.98
C PHE A 5 8.79 -3.66 10.45
N ARG A 6 8.28 -2.47 10.80
CA ARG A 6 8.87 -1.20 10.38
C ARG A 6 10.24 -0.94 11.03
N LYS A 7 10.44 -1.27 12.31
CA LYS A 7 11.74 -1.16 12.99
C LYS A 7 12.81 -2.08 12.38
N ARG A 8 12.42 -3.28 11.94
CA ARG A 8 13.31 -4.25 11.28
C ARG A 8 13.69 -3.83 9.86
N LEU A 9 12.78 -3.16 9.16
CA LEU A 9 12.98 -2.69 7.79
C LEU A 9 13.73 -1.34 7.74
N ALA A 10 13.48 -0.42 8.69
CA ALA A 10 14.10 0.92 8.76
C ALA A 10 15.63 1.00 8.50
N PRO A 11 16.50 0.15 9.09
CA PRO A 11 17.95 0.22 8.85
C PRO A 11 18.37 -0.07 7.40
N VAL A 12 17.53 -0.75 6.61
CA VAL A 12 17.76 -0.99 5.18
C VAL A 12 17.63 0.31 4.37
N MET A 13 16.78 1.25 4.81
CA MET A 13 16.58 2.54 4.12
C MET A 13 17.79 3.45 4.19
N ALA A 14 18.51 3.42 5.32
CA ALA A 14 19.68 4.28 5.55
C ALA A 14 20.83 3.97 4.57
N ARG A 15 20.85 2.77 3.97
CA ARG A 15 21.89 2.32 3.02
C ARG A 15 21.60 2.63 1.55
N PHE A 16 20.41 3.14 1.26
CA PHE A 16 19.95 3.40 -0.11
C PHE A 16 19.67 4.88 -0.37
N ASN A 17 20.00 5.76 0.58
CA ASN A 17 19.73 7.18 0.47
C ASN A 17 20.98 7.91 -0.03
N ASP A 18 21.38 7.63 -1.27
CA ASP A 18 22.35 8.45 -1.99
C ASP A 18 21.91 8.64 -3.45
N HIS A 19 22.24 9.83 -3.95
CA HIS A 19 21.93 10.49 -5.25
C HIS A 19 20.71 11.41 -5.27
N SER A 20 20.96 12.70 -4.93
CA SER A 20 20.96 13.92 -5.79
C SER A 20 19.89 14.03 -6.90
N THR A 21 19.37 15.21 -7.29
CA THR A 21 20.12 16.39 -7.81
C THR A 21 19.24 17.67 -7.81
N PRO A 22 19.68 18.85 -8.33
CA PRO A 22 19.62 20.15 -7.64
C PRO A 22 18.72 21.17 -8.39
N GLY A 23 18.80 22.45 -8.02
CA GLY A 23 18.43 23.53 -8.96
C GLY A 23 17.70 24.69 -8.29
N GLY A 24 18.47 25.69 -7.89
CA GLY A 24 17.95 26.98 -7.44
C GLY A 24 17.43 27.85 -8.58
N GLY A 25 16.67 28.87 -8.21
CA GLY A 25 16.24 29.96 -9.07
C GLY A 25 15.67 31.10 -8.22
N SER A 26 16.55 31.97 -7.74
CA SER A 26 16.21 33.30 -7.22
C SER A 26 15.88 34.23 -8.39
N GLY A 27 14.75 34.94 -8.37
CA GLY A 27 14.50 36.03 -9.31
C GLY A 27 13.06 36.54 -9.32
N SER A 28 12.88 37.75 -8.79
CA SER A 28 11.72 38.67 -8.90
C SER A 28 10.33 38.20 -8.42
N ALA A 29 9.79 38.91 -7.43
CA ALA A 29 8.41 38.77 -6.98
C ALA A 29 7.42 39.31 -8.03
N ASN A 30 6.72 38.42 -8.74
CA ASN A 30 5.56 38.80 -9.55
C ASN A 30 4.37 39.08 -8.62
N GLN A 31 3.90 40.34 -8.56
CA GLN A 31 2.78 40.82 -7.75
C GLN A 31 1.41 40.65 -8.45
N GLY A 32 1.27 39.64 -9.29
CA GLY A 32 0.01 39.36 -10.01
C GLY A 32 -0.94 38.49 -9.17
N GLN A 33 -2.24 38.80 -9.19
CA GLN A 33 -3.27 37.96 -8.60
C GLN A 33 -3.57 36.78 -9.53
N LEU A 34 -3.24 35.56 -9.10
CA LEU A 34 -3.50 34.35 -9.87
C LEU A 34 -4.97 33.92 -9.71
N LEU A 35 -5.80 34.22 -10.71
CA LEU A 35 -7.15 33.66 -10.86
C LEU A 35 -7.04 32.27 -11.48
N LEU A 36 -7.04 31.23 -10.64
CA LEU A 36 -7.13 29.83 -11.04
C LEU A 36 -8.60 29.43 -11.19
N ASP A 37 -9.05 29.15 -12.41
CA ASP A 37 -10.35 28.49 -12.62
C ASP A 37 -10.28 27.05 -12.06
N ALA A 38 -11.28 26.68 -11.25
CA ALA A 38 -11.33 25.39 -10.56
C ALA A 38 -11.72 24.21 -11.47
N THR A 39 -11.76 24.41 -12.79
CA THR A 39 -11.98 23.38 -13.81
C THR A 39 -10.73 22.55 -14.12
N CYS A 40 -9.55 22.91 -13.59
CA CYS A 40 -8.30 22.16 -13.74
C CYS A 40 -7.88 21.47 -12.44
N THR A 41 -8.77 20.68 -11.82
CA THR A 41 -8.31 19.69 -10.83
C THR A 41 -7.74 18.49 -11.58
N PRO A 42 -6.50 18.02 -11.29
CA PRO A 42 -6.00 16.80 -11.91
C PRO A 42 -6.96 15.66 -11.58
N ALA A 43 -7.65 15.12 -12.60
CA ALA A 43 -8.69 14.12 -12.45
C ALA A 43 -8.18 12.79 -11.85
N ASP A 44 -6.85 12.63 -11.72
CA ASP A 44 -6.15 11.43 -11.25
C ASP A 44 -5.68 11.48 -9.78
N ILE A 45 -6.31 12.29 -8.91
CA ILE A 45 -6.05 12.17 -7.47
C ILE A 45 -6.76 10.95 -6.88
N THR A 46 -6.00 9.86 -6.74
CA THR A 46 -6.48 8.62 -6.14
C THR A 46 -6.65 8.80 -4.62
N TYR A 47 -7.87 8.71 -4.11
CA TYR A 47 -8.16 8.83 -2.68
C TYR A 47 -7.79 7.52 -1.95
N PRO A 48 -7.33 7.56 -0.68
CA PRO A 48 -6.98 6.36 0.09
C PRO A 48 -8.16 5.41 0.39
N THR A 49 -9.38 5.80 0.03
CA THR A 49 -10.60 4.96 0.15
C THR A 49 -10.95 4.26 -1.17
N ASP A 50 -10.14 4.48 -2.21
CA ASP A 50 -10.42 3.99 -3.54
C ASP A 50 -10.09 2.51 -3.65
N LEU A 51 -11.10 1.72 -4.00
CA LEU A 51 -10.99 0.28 -4.21
C LEU A 51 -9.88 -0.07 -5.22
N LYS A 52 -9.60 0.84 -6.18
CA LYS A 52 -8.54 0.71 -7.17
C LYS A 52 -7.16 0.62 -6.51
N LEU A 53 -6.88 1.52 -5.57
CA LEU A 53 -5.58 1.58 -4.89
C LEU A 53 -5.39 0.42 -3.91
N LEU A 54 -6.47 -0.05 -3.25
CA LEU A 54 -6.43 -1.28 -2.46
C LEU A 54 -6.14 -2.52 -3.32
N ASN A 55 -6.72 -2.58 -4.53
CA ASN A 55 -6.44 -3.69 -5.46
C ASN A 55 -4.99 -3.65 -5.96
N GLU A 56 -4.46 -2.46 -6.29
CA GLU A 56 -3.04 -2.33 -6.65
C GLU A 56 -2.13 -2.80 -5.51
N ALA A 57 -2.41 -2.37 -4.28
CA ALA A 57 -1.67 -2.81 -3.10
C ALA A 57 -1.69 -4.35 -2.95
N LEU A 58 -2.81 -5.00 -3.24
CA LEU A 58 -2.89 -6.46 -3.25
C LEU A 58 -2.00 -7.08 -4.32
N GLU A 59 -2.10 -6.63 -5.56
CA GLU A 59 -1.27 -7.16 -6.65
C GLU A 59 0.22 -7.00 -6.34
N LYS A 60 0.63 -5.87 -5.76
CA LYS A 60 2.02 -5.61 -5.36
C LYS A 60 2.44 -6.54 -4.22
N THR A 61 1.63 -6.70 -3.17
CA THR A 61 1.96 -7.61 -2.05
C THR A 61 2.00 -9.07 -2.48
N GLU A 62 1.13 -9.50 -3.40
CA GLU A 62 1.15 -10.86 -3.95
C GLU A 62 2.42 -11.14 -4.75
N LYS A 63 2.89 -10.18 -5.55
CA LYS A 63 4.17 -10.27 -6.29
C LYS A 63 5.35 -10.37 -5.33
N ILE A 64 5.35 -9.58 -4.25
CA ILE A 64 6.38 -9.64 -3.21
C ILE A 64 6.41 -11.02 -2.55
N ILE A 65 5.25 -11.60 -2.23
CA ILE A 65 5.18 -12.97 -1.68
C ILE A 65 5.79 -13.99 -2.64
N ASP A 66 5.48 -13.91 -3.94
CA ASP A 66 6.05 -14.85 -4.92
C ASP A 66 7.57 -14.72 -5.01
N LYS A 67 8.11 -13.48 -5.08
CA LYS A 67 9.56 -13.24 -5.10
C LYS A 67 10.26 -13.77 -3.86
N LEU A 68 9.72 -13.46 -2.67
CA LEU A 68 10.28 -13.95 -1.42
C LEU A 68 10.20 -15.47 -1.32
N TYR A 69 9.14 -16.07 -1.85
CA TYR A 69 9.00 -17.52 -1.87
C TYR A 69 10.03 -18.20 -2.76
N GLU A 70 10.30 -17.70 -3.97
CA GLU A 70 11.32 -18.29 -4.85
C GLU A 70 12.71 -18.30 -4.21
N VAL A 71 13.07 -17.27 -3.43
CA VAL A 71 14.34 -17.23 -2.68
C VAL A 71 14.39 -18.27 -1.56
N VAL A 72 13.24 -18.68 -1.02
CA VAL A 72 13.13 -19.56 0.17
C VAL A 72 12.77 -21.00 -0.20
N LYS A 73 12.37 -21.26 -1.44
CA LYS A 73 11.85 -22.54 -1.95
C LYS A 73 12.74 -23.76 -1.67
N GLY A 74 14.04 -23.57 -1.45
CA GLY A 74 14.99 -24.62 -1.07
C GLY A 74 15.04 -24.97 0.44
N LYS A 75 14.31 -24.28 1.31
CA LYS A 75 14.34 -24.45 2.78
C LYS A 75 13.08 -25.11 3.38
N GLU A 76 12.41 -25.97 2.61
CA GLU A 76 11.19 -26.71 3.03
C GLU A 76 10.00 -25.85 3.50
N LEU A 77 9.98 -24.55 3.21
CA LEU A 77 8.86 -23.71 3.59
C LEU A 77 7.69 -23.90 2.60
N ALA A 78 6.52 -24.25 3.11
CA ALA A 78 5.30 -24.32 2.31
C ALA A 78 4.86 -22.91 1.87
N LYS A 79 4.41 -22.78 0.62
CA LYS A 79 3.94 -21.50 0.08
C LYS A 79 2.72 -21.00 0.87
N PRO A 80 2.74 -19.77 1.41
CA PRO A 80 1.58 -19.23 2.10
C PRO A 80 0.36 -19.18 1.19
N ARG A 81 -0.81 -19.54 1.73
CA ARG A 81 -2.07 -19.50 0.98
C ARG A 81 -2.42 -18.06 0.59
N THR A 82 -2.43 -17.77 -0.71
CA THR A 82 -2.87 -16.47 -1.25
C THR A 82 -4.30 -16.53 -1.80
N TYR A 83 -5.06 -15.45 -1.63
CA TYR A 83 -6.49 -15.37 -1.99
C TYR A 83 -6.75 -14.66 -3.32
N ARG A 84 -5.81 -14.73 -4.27
CA ARG A 84 -5.80 -13.95 -5.54
C ARG A 84 -7.15 -13.93 -6.26
N LYS A 85 -7.65 -15.12 -6.61
CA LYS A 85 -8.90 -15.30 -7.34
C LYS A 85 -10.11 -14.72 -6.58
N LYS A 86 -10.16 -14.93 -5.26
CA LYS A 86 -11.26 -14.43 -4.41
C LYS A 86 -11.21 -12.92 -4.25
N ALA A 87 -10.03 -12.37 -3.96
CA ALA A 87 -9.82 -10.93 -3.80
C ALA A 87 -10.15 -10.17 -5.09
N ARG A 88 -9.69 -10.68 -6.24
CA ARG A 88 -10.00 -10.12 -7.56
C ARG A 88 -11.49 -10.20 -7.88
N LYS A 89 -12.14 -11.33 -7.62
CA LYS A 89 -13.60 -11.47 -7.81
C LYS A 89 -14.37 -10.44 -6.98
N HIS A 90 -14.00 -10.24 -5.72
CA HIS A 90 -14.63 -9.23 -4.87
C HIS A 90 -14.37 -7.80 -5.32
N TYR A 91 -13.16 -7.52 -5.82
CA TYR A 91 -12.85 -6.22 -6.42
C TYR A 91 -13.70 -5.96 -7.66
N LEU A 92 -13.72 -6.90 -8.61
CA LEU A 92 -14.46 -6.76 -9.87
C LEU A 92 -15.96 -6.60 -9.62
N ALA A 93 -16.53 -7.34 -8.66
CA ALA A 93 -17.94 -7.18 -8.30
C ALA A 93 -18.27 -5.75 -7.81
N ALA A 94 -17.35 -5.14 -7.05
CA ALA A 94 -17.53 -3.77 -6.59
C ALA A 94 -17.23 -2.74 -7.70
N ALA A 95 -16.17 -2.95 -8.48
CA ALA A 95 -15.72 -2.04 -9.53
C ALA A 95 -16.67 -1.98 -10.73
N ARG A 96 -17.36 -3.08 -11.06
CA ARG A 96 -18.36 -3.13 -12.14
C ARG A 96 -19.65 -2.38 -11.80
N SER A 97 -19.88 -2.07 -10.52
CA SER A 97 -21.11 -1.38 -10.11
C SER A 97 -21.00 0.11 -10.41
N ARG A 98 -21.91 0.66 -11.22
CA ARG A 98 -21.99 2.10 -11.53
C ARG A 98 -22.09 2.96 -10.26
N HIS A 99 -22.88 2.53 -9.28
CA HIS A 99 -23.00 3.18 -7.97
C HIS A 99 -23.00 2.18 -6.81
N LEU A 100 -22.06 2.35 -5.89
CA LEU A 100 -21.98 1.55 -4.66
C LEU A 100 -22.62 2.29 -3.49
N VAL A 101 -23.71 1.71 -2.96
CA VAL A 101 -24.31 2.10 -1.68
C VAL A 101 -23.24 2.07 -0.58
N ALA A 102 -23.26 3.04 0.33
CA ALA A 102 -22.24 3.21 1.37
C ALA A 102 -21.93 1.92 2.15
N LYS A 103 -22.95 1.13 2.51
CA LYS A 103 -22.79 -0.16 3.19
C LYS A 103 -22.01 -1.19 2.35
N LYS A 104 -22.31 -1.28 1.05
CA LYS A 104 -21.59 -2.17 0.11
C LYS A 104 -20.15 -1.70 -0.09
N ARG A 105 -19.93 -0.39 -0.20
CA ARG A 105 -18.59 0.22 -0.31
C ARG A 105 -17.73 -0.11 0.92
N ARG A 106 -18.25 0.11 2.13
CA ARG A 106 -17.55 -0.24 3.38
C ARG A 106 -17.20 -1.73 3.45
N ARG A 107 -18.12 -2.61 3.06
CA ARG A 107 -17.88 -4.06 3.00
C ARG A 107 -16.80 -4.43 1.99
N ALA A 108 -16.81 -3.82 0.80
CA ALA A 108 -15.79 -4.07 -0.22
C ALA A 108 -14.40 -3.61 0.26
N VAL A 109 -14.30 -2.39 0.80
CA VAL A 109 -13.05 -1.86 1.37
C VAL A 109 -12.56 -2.75 2.51
N GLY A 110 -13.42 -3.12 3.45
CA GLY A 110 -13.07 -3.99 4.57
C GLY A 110 -12.55 -5.36 4.13
N ARG A 111 -13.16 -5.97 3.10
CA ARG A 111 -12.68 -7.24 2.52
C ARG A 111 -11.30 -7.08 1.90
N GLN A 112 -11.09 -6.05 1.09
CA GLN A 112 -9.80 -5.79 0.44
C GLN A 112 -8.69 -5.55 1.49
N LEU A 113 -8.96 -4.75 2.52
CA LEU A 113 -8.02 -4.53 3.62
C LEU A 113 -7.70 -5.82 4.37
N ALA A 114 -8.70 -6.68 4.60
CA ALA A 114 -8.47 -7.95 5.27
C ALA A 114 -7.58 -8.89 4.42
N TYR A 115 -7.63 -8.83 3.09
CA TYR A 115 -6.69 -9.54 2.24
C TYR A 115 -5.27 -8.97 2.33
N VAL A 116 -5.14 -7.63 2.27
CA VAL A 116 -3.84 -6.96 2.42
C VAL A 116 -3.18 -7.32 3.74
N ARG A 117 -3.92 -7.28 4.86
CA ARG A 117 -3.42 -7.67 6.19
C ARG A 117 -2.90 -9.11 6.21
N ARG A 118 -3.62 -10.05 5.60
CA ARG A 118 -3.18 -11.45 5.49
C ARG A 118 -1.89 -11.57 4.68
N ASN A 119 -1.80 -10.90 3.54
CA ASN A 119 -0.60 -10.89 2.72
C ASN A 119 0.60 -10.32 3.49
N LEU A 120 0.42 -9.20 4.20
CA LEU A 120 1.47 -8.61 5.05
C LEU A 120 1.94 -9.58 6.14
N ASN A 121 1.02 -10.33 6.75
CA ASN A 121 1.39 -11.35 7.73
C ASN A 121 2.19 -12.49 7.09
N SER A 122 1.79 -12.98 5.91
CA SER A 122 2.55 -13.97 5.16
C SER A 122 3.95 -13.48 4.80
N ILE A 123 4.09 -12.22 4.40
CA ILE A 123 5.40 -11.59 4.16
C ILE A 123 6.24 -11.58 5.44
N ASN A 124 5.66 -11.22 6.58
CA ASN A 124 6.40 -11.22 7.84
C ASN A 124 6.86 -12.63 8.24
N MET A 125 6.00 -13.64 8.11
CA MET A 125 6.37 -15.04 8.40
C MET A 125 7.49 -15.53 7.47
N LEU A 126 7.43 -15.18 6.18
CA LEU A 126 8.49 -15.52 5.23
C LEU A 126 9.82 -14.86 5.61
N LEU A 127 9.80 -13.60 6.04
CA LEU A 127 11.01 -12.89 6.48
C LEU A 127 11.57 -13.43 7.80
N GLU A 128 10.72 -13.84 8.73
CA GLU A 128 11.12 -14.42 10.02
C GLU A 128 11.78 -15.79 9.84
N ASN A 129 11.15 -16.68 9.07
CA ASN A 129 11.62 -18.05 8.93
C ASN A 129 12.88 -18.17 8.07
N SER A 130 13.03 -17.29 7.08
CA SER A 130 14.09 -17.44 6.10
C SER A 130 15.47 -16.97 6.58
N LYS A 131 15.53 -16.20 7.68
CA LYS A 131 16.68 -15.34 8.05
C LYS A 131 17.20 -14.50 6.86
N THR A 132 16.39 -14.38 5.81
CA THR A 132 16.78 -13.75 4.55
C THR A 132 16.70 -12.26 4.75
N SER A 133 17.80 -11.60 4.45
CA SER A 133 17.87 -10.15 4.56
C SER A 133 16.82 -9.50 3.63
N PRO A 134 16.17 -8.39 4.03
CA PRO A 134 15.18 -7.69 3.20
C PRO A 134 15.72 -7.18 1.84
N LEU A 135 17.02 -7.35 1.58
CA LEU A 135 17.73 -6.94 0.37
C LEU A 135 17.33 -7.70 -0.91
N SER A 136 16.53 -8.77 -0.82
CA SER A 136 16.01 -9.45 -2.02
C SER A 136 14.92 -8.64 -2.76
N LEU A 137 14.37 -7.60 -2.13
CA LEU A 137 13.34 -6.74 -2.72
C LEU A 137 13.94 -5.49 -3.34
N SER A 138 13.39 -5.07 -4.48
CA SER A 138 13.77 -3.80 -5.10
C SER A 138 13.41 -2.61 -4.19
N ARG A 139 14.19 -1.52 -4.30
CA ARG A 139 13.94 -0.24 -3.58
C ARG A 139 12.50 0.23 -3.73
N TYR A 140 11.92 0.11 -4.92
CA TYR A 140 10.53 0.49 -5.19
C TYR A 140 9.54 -0.40 -4.43
N GLU A 141 9.73 -1.71 -4.45
CA GLU A 141 8.84 -2.68 -3.79
C GLU A 141 8.86 -2.50 -2.27
N TYR A 142 10.03 -2.22 -1.73
CA TYR A 142 10.22 -1.89 -0.33
C TYR A 142 9.49 -0.59 0.05
N LYS A 143 9.63 0.49 -0.75
CA LYS A 143 8.88 1.74 -0.53
C LYS A 143 7.37 1.51 -0.58
N CYS A 144 6.88 0.75 -1.57
CA CYS A 144 5.46 0.38 -1.66
C CYS A 144 4.99 -0.36 -0.41
N LEU A 145 5.77 -1.32 0.09
CA LEU A 145 5.43 -2.09 1.27
C LEU A 145 5.30 -1.22 2.52
N LEU A 146 6.17 -0.21 2.69
CA LEU A 146 6.07 0.74 3.79
C LEU A 146 4.78 1.56 3.73
N VAL A 147 4.45 2.10 2.55
CA VAL A 147 3.22 2.86 2.34
C VAL A 147 1.99 1.99 2.63
N ILE A 148 1.98 0.75 2.13
CA ILE A 148 0.88 -0.21 2.33
C ILE A 148 0.76 -0.64 3.80
N CYS A 149 1.87 -0.72 4.55
CA CYS A 149 1.82 -1.04 5.99
C CYS A 149 1.16 0.07 6.82
N ASP A 150 1.28 1.33 6.42
CA ASP A 150 0.71 2.46 7.15
C ASP A 150 -0.80 2.64 6.88
N TRP A 151 -1.32 2.03 5.81
CA TRP A 151 -2.71 2.14 5.38
C TRP A 151 -3.77 1.61 6.35
N PRO A 152 -3.69 0.36 6.87
CA PRO A 152 -4.67 -0.17 7.81
C PRO A 152 -4.83 0.72 9.05
N ARG A 153 -3.71 1.27 9.55
CA ARG A 153 -3.70 2.18 10.71
C ARG A 153 -4.38 3.51 10.38
N LYS A 154 -4.06 4.12 9.25
CA LYS A 154 -4.66 5.40 8.83
C LYS A 154 -6.17 5.24 8.59
N LEU A 155 -6.60 4.13 8.00
CA LEU A 155 -8.02 3.86 7.74
C LEU A 155 -8.81 3.52 9.02
N GLU A 156 -8.21 2.85 10.00
CA GLU A 156 -8.83 2.66 11.31
C GLU A 156 -9.05 3.98 12.04
N ARG A 157 -8.09 4.91 11.98
CA ARG A 157 -8.24 6.26 12.54
C ARG A 157 -9.40 7.01 11.87
N LEU A 158 -9.45 7.01 10.54
CA LEU A 158 -10.52 7.67 9.78
C LEU A 158 -11.91 7.08 10.04
N ASN A 159 -12.01 5.77 10.27
CA ASN A 159 -13.28 5.13 10.61
C ASN A 159 -13.73 5.41 12.06
N LYS A 160 -12.80 5.57 13.01
CA LYS A 160 -13.13 6.00 14.38
C LYS A 160 -13.69 7.43 14.40
N CYS A 161 -13.09 8.35 13.64
CA CYS A 161 -13.55 9.73 13.54
C CYS A 161 -14.96 9.87 12.89
N LYS A 162 -15.38 8.92 12.05
CA LYS A 162 -16.72 8.93 11.41
C LYS A 162 -17.83 8.32 12.25
N ASN A 163 -17.50 7.59 13.30
CA ASN A 163 -18.46 6.88 14.17
C ASN A 163 -18.52 7.50 15.58
N SER A 164 -17.90 8.66 15.80
CA SER A 164 -18.12 9.41 17.05
C SER A 164 -19.54 9.96 17.01
N PRO A 165 -20.39 9.71 18.03
CA PRO A 165 -21.63 10.44 18.15
C PRO A 165 -21.28 11.92 18.31
N ASN A 166 -21.92 12.78 17.51
CA ASN A 166 -22.09 14.18 17.88
C ASN A 166 -23.04 14.24 19.07
#